data_AF-A0A2N3FIH3-F1
#
_entry.id   AF-A0A2N3FIH3-F1
#
_cell.length_a   1.000
_cell.length_b   1.000
_cell.length_c   1.000
_cell.angle_alpha   90.00
_cell.angle_beta   90.00
_cell.angle_gamma   90.00
#
_symmetry.space_group_name_H-M   'P 1'
#
loop_
_entity.id
_entity.type
_entity.pdbx_description
1 polymer ?
#
loop_
_entity_poly.entity_id
_entity_poly.type
_entity_poly.pdbx_seq_one_letter_code
_entity_poly.pdbx_strand_id
1 'polypeptide(L)'
;MIPDALARFLQPGTDPDIAASYATFAERARDAVFGFEEEIAFVDVETTGFSPWNDEIIEVAVVVAKGPEIVSRWSTLVRPQKPIPHETTQLTGIDNEMVAKAPVIEGVVAEIAKAIGKRDIVAHNAKFDRDFLAACGCGPTRLRGTWIDSLDVARIALPRLRSHRLADLSAAFEIDAGPAHRATTDTEVLAMLWRVLLVAIDELPDAVLGELARIGGDGWGPGRVLTHLAAARPRPPIDLKTLRHDRLKHERADAMVDAAELKLIAPEVEAILAEFADEGAVRRMYPGFESRDEQLKMAEAVLGAFCSDTHLAVEAGTGVGKSVAYLVPAAHLALTNRVAVGVATKTNTLMDQLLYSELPALSKALGGKLR
;
A
#
# COMPACT_ATOMS: atom_id res chain seq x y z
N MET A 1 5.60 11.80 17.80
CA MET A 1 5.17 10.40 17.99
C MET A 1 4.42 9.98 16.73
N ILE A 2 4.58 8.75 16.27
CA ILE A 2 3.85 8.25 15.08
C ILE A 2 2.41 7.94 15.51
N PRO A 3 1.37 8.48 14.85
CA PRO A 3 -0.01 8.16 15.17
C PRO A 3 -0.31 6.66 15.05
N ASP A 4 -1.11 6.12 15.97
CA ASP A 4 -1.50 4.70 15.97
C ASP A 4 -2.20 4.30 14.66
N ALA A 5 -2.95 5.23 14.07
CA ALA A 5 -3.62 5.06 12.78
C ALA A 5 -2.60 4.76 11.67
N LEU A 6 -1.58 5.61 11.50
CA LEU A 6 -0.51 5.43 10.52
C LEU A 6 0.35 4.19 10.80
N ALA A 7 0.71 3.97 12.07
CA ALA A 7 1.59 2.87 12.48
C ALA A 7 1.07 1.49 12.04
N ARG A 8 -0.27 1.31 12.01
CA ARG A 8 -0.90 0.08 11.53
C ARG A 8 -0.60 -0.20 10.07
N PHE A 9 -0.41 0.81 9.23
CA PHE A 9 -0.22 0.65 7.78
C PHE A 9 1.26 0.63 7.35
N LEU A 10 2.19 0.98 8.24
CA LEU A 10 3.61 0.90 7.94
C LEU A 10 4.08 -0.55 7.81
N GLN A 11 4.97 -0.80 6.85
CA GLN A 11 5.66 -2.08 6.74
C GLN A 11 6.59 -2.29 7.95
N PRO A 12 6.76 -3.53 8.44
CA PRO A 12 7.79 -3.86 9.44
C PRO A 12 9.17 -3.38 9.00
N GLY A 13 9.97 -2.91 9.97
CA GLY A 13 11.29 -2.34 9.69
C GLY A 13 11.26 -1.02 8.92
N THR A 14 10.11 -0.35 8.81
CA THR A 14 10.09 1.03 8.30
C THR A 14 10.91 1.91 9.21
N ASP A 15 11.82 2.66 8.58
CA ASP A 15 12.73 3.53 9.28
C ASP A 15 11.97 4.62 10.07
N PRO A 16 12.39 4.91 11.32
CA PRO A 16 11.76 5.93 12.15
C PRO A 16 11.67 7.32 11.50
N ASP A 17 12.66 7.73 10.71
CA ASP A 17 12.64 9.02 10.03
C ASP A 17 11.57 9.07 8.94
N ILE A 18 11.41 7.97 8.20
CA ILE A 18 10.38 7.86 7.15
C ILE A 18 9.00 7.88 7.81
N ALA A 19 8.82 7.08 8.87
CA ALA A 19 7.57 7.04 9.62
C ALA A 19 7.23 8.40 10.26
N ALA A 20 8.22 9.11 10.79
CA ALA A 20 8.06 10.46 11.32
C ALA A 20 7.70 11.46 10.23
N SER A 21 8.33 11.38 9.06
CA SER A 21 8.00 12.23 7.90
C SER A 21 6.54 12.02 7.47
N TYR A 22 6.12 10.76 7.28
CA TYR A 22 4.74 10.42 6.90
C TYR A 22 3.72 10.97 7.89
N ALA A 23 4.02 10.92 9.20
CA ALA A 23 3.13 11.44 10.24
C ALA A 23 2.86 12.95 10.13
N THR A 24 3.69 13.71 9.41
CA THR A 24 3.51 15.16 9.23
C THR A 24 2.71 15.54 7.98
N PHE A 25 2.51 14.61 7.05
CA PHE A 25 2.02 14.95 5.70
C PHE A 25 0.59 15.48 5.72
N ALA A 26 -0.31 14.89 6.51
CA ALA A 26 -1.70 15.32 6.60
C ALA A 26 -1.83 16.75 7.16
N GLU A 27 -1.03 17.09 8.16
CA GLU A 27 -1.00 18.44 8.75
C GLU A 27 -0.44 19.46 7.77
N ARG A 28 0.72 19.17 7.17
CA ARG A 28 1.38 20.03 6.18
C ARG A 28 0.50 20.27 4.94
N ALA A 29 -0.26 19.27 4.54
CA ALA A 29 -1.13 19.34 3.36
C ALA A 29 -2.24 20.38 3.49
N ARG A 30 -2.61 20.82 4.71
CA ARG A 30 -3.67 21.82 4.91
C ARG A 30 -3.30 23.16 4.27
N ASP A 31 -2.07 23.61 4.50
CA ASP A 31 -1.62 24.96 4.14
C ASP A 31 -0.59 24.98 2.99
N ALA A 32 -0.13 23.81 2.52
CA ALA A 32 0.85 23.72 1.44
C ALA A 32 0.33 24.32 0.12
N VAL A 33 1.19 25.05 -0.58
CA VAL A 33 0.89 25.65 -1.89
C VAL A 33 1.81 25.05 -2.94
N PHE A 34 1.23 24.30 -3.89
CA PHE A 34 2.02 23.65 -4.93
C PHE A 34 2.04 24.42 -6.26
N GLY A 35 1.12 25.39 -6.45
CA GLY A 35 1.13 26.28 -7.62
C GLY A 35 0.62 25.67 -8.93
N PHE A 36 -0.06 24.52 -8.89
CA PHE A 36 -0.75 23.92 -10.05
C PHE A 36 -2.18 23.44 -9.74
N GLU A 37 -2.69 23.77 -8.56
CA GLU A 37 -4.01 23.37 -8.07
C GLU A 37 -5.06 24.49 -8.25
N GLU A 38 -5.06 25.19 -9.40
CA GLU A 38 -6.04 26.26 -9.64
C GLU A 38 -7.48 25.73 -9.66
N GLU A 39 -7.77 24.70 -10.47
CA GLU A 39 -8.99 23.91 -10.39
C GLU A 39 -8.71 22.49 -10.90
N ILE A 40 -8.84 21.49 -10.02
CA ILE A 40 -8.69 20.07 -10.33
C ILE A 40 -10.04 19.39 -10.15
N ALA A 41 -10.43 18.55 -11.12
CA ALA A 41 -11.60 17.70 -11.01
C ALA A 41 -11.20 16.34 -10.42
N PHE A 42 -11.86 15.95 -9.36
CA PHE A 42 -11.78 14.62 -8.76
C PHE A 42 -12.99 13.83 -9.21
N VAL A 43 -12.78 12.59 -9.65
CA VAL A 43 -13.82 11.76 -10.26
C VAL A 43 -13.82 10.39 -9.63
N ASP A 44 -15.00 9.87 -9.39
CA ASP A 44 -15.25 8.51 -8.94
C ASP A 44 -16.53 7.98 -9.61
N VAL A 45 -16.50 6.73 -10.07
CA VAL A 45 -17.66 6.03 -10.66
C VAL A 45 -17.95 4.72 -9.95
N GLU A 46 -19.22 4.51 -9.65
CA GLU A 46 -19.72 3.21 -9.21
C GLU A 46 -20.37 2.49 -10.38
N THR A 47 -20.21 1.17 -10.43
CA THR A 47 -20.59 0.38 -11.61
C THR A 47 -21.22 -0.95 -11.21
N THR A 48 -21.94 -1.60 -12.13
CA THR A 48 -22.51 -2.92 -11.89
C THR A 48 -21.46 -4.05 -11.78
N GLY A 49 -20.21 -3.79 -12.17
CA GLY A 49 -19.11 -4.76 -12.25
C GLY A 49 -17.86 -4.11 -12.87
N PHE A 50 -16.83 -4.88 -13.21
CA PHE A 50 -15.49 -4.31 -13.49
C PHE A 50 -15.16 -4.06 -14.97
N SER A 51 -16.02 -4.43 -15.91
CA SER A 51 -15.74 -4.34 -17.34
C SER A 51 -16.55 -3.22 -18.01
N PRO A 52 -15.93 -2.16 -18.56
CA PRO A 52 -16.66 -1.09 -19.25
C PRO A 52 -17.40 -1.55 -20.51
N TRP A 53 -17.16 -2.78 -20.96
CA TRP A 53 -17.81 -3.39 -22.12
C TRP A 53 -19.06 -4.21 -21.76
N ASN A 54 -19.13 -4.70 -20.52
CA ASN A 54 -20.19 -5.60 -20.06
C ASN A 54 -20.99 -5.03 -18.89
N ASP A 55 -20.44 -4.04 -18.20
CA ASP A 55 -20.97 -3.42 -17.00
C ASP A 55 -21.31 -1.96 -17.24
N GLU A 56 -22.20 -1.44 -16.40
CA GLU A 56 -22.79 -0.11 -16.57
C GLU A 56 -22.50 0.75 -15.34
N ILE A 57 -22.36 2.04 -15.57
CA ILE A 57 -22.24 3.04 -14.49
C ILE A 57 -23.58 3.14 -13.76
N ILE A 58 -23.53 3.15 -12.43
CA ILE A 58 -24.69 3.31 -11.54
C ILE A 58 -24.61 4.56 -10.65
N GLU A 59 -23.43 5.16 -10.50
CA GLU A 59 -23.24 6.49 -9.90
C GLU A 59 -22.01 7.17 -10.52
N VAL A 60 -22.05 8.49 -10.67
CA VAL A 60 -20.88 9.31 -10.99
C VAL A 60 -20.82 10.45 -10.01
N ALA A 61 -19.64 10.68 -9.43
CA ALA A 61 -19.36 11.86 -8.62
C ALA A 61 -18.20 12.65 -9.22
N VAL A 62 -18.34 13.98 -9.19
CA VAL A 62 -17.34 14.94 -9.61
C VAL A 62 -17.24 16.03 -8.55
N VAL A 63 -16.07 16.15 -7.95
CA VAL A 63 -15.73 17.23 -7.02
C VAL A 63 -14.68 18.11 -7.67
N VAL A 64 -14.84 19.43 -7.63
CA VAL A 64 -13.82 20.36 -8.10
C VAL A 64 -13.23 21.05 -6.89
N ALA A 65 -11.89 21.01 -6.78
CA ALA A 65 -11.17 21.74 -5.74
C ALA A 65 -10.17 22.74 -6.34
N LYS A 66 -10.00 23.85 -5.63
CA LYS A 66 -8.98 24.87 -5.82
C LYS A 66 -8.06 24.87 -4.59
N GLY A 67 -6.91 24.22 -4.71
CA GLY A 67 -6.07 23.89 -3.55
C GLY A 67 -6.88 23.17 -2.45
N PRO A 68 -6.94 23.70 -1.20
CA PRO A 68 -7.77 23.13 -0.12
C PRO A 68 -9.28 23.19 -0.36
N GLU A 69 -9.74 24.15 -1.17
CA GLU A 69 -11.14 24.56 -1.16
C GLU A 69 -11.94 23.76 -2.18
N ILE A 70 -12.96 23.05 -1.73
CA ILE A 70 -13.94 22.43 -2.63
C ILE A 70 -14.90 23.50 -3.15
N VAL A 71 -14.79 23.82 -4.43
CA VAL A 71 -15.56 24.88 -5.10
C VAL A 71 -16.80 24.35 -5.83
N SER A 72 -16.87 23.04 -6.10
CA SER A 72 -18.05 22.43 -6.73
C SER A 72 -18.20 20.97 -6.35
N ARG A 73 -19.46 20.53 -6.21
CA ARG A 73 -19.87 19.13 -6.02
C ARG A 73 -20.99 18.82 -6.99
N TRP A 74 -20.85 17.75 -7.73
CA TRP A 74 -21.89 17.23 -8.61
C TRP A 74 -21.87 15.71 -8.53
N SER A 75 -23.02 15.09 -8.32
CA SER A 75 -23.15 13.63 -8.40
C SER A 75 -24.54 13.27 -8.89
N THR A 76 -24.66 12.09 -9.50
CA THR A 76 -25.93 11.52 -9.90
C THR A 76 -25.87 9.99 -9.86
N LEU A 77 -26.96 9.39 -9.38
CA LEU A 77 -27.25 7.99 -9.69
C LEU A 77 -27.57 7.85 -11.18
N VAL A 78 -27.30 6.68 -11.72
CA VAL A 78 -27.55 6.32 -13.12
C VAL A 78 -28.31 4.99 -13.15
N ARG A 79 -29.35 4.92 -13.97
CA ARG A 79 -30.14 3.70 -14.12
C ARG A 79 -29.47 2.76 -15.14
N PRO A 80 -28.96 1.59 -14.73
CA PRO A 80 -28.45 0.58 -15.64
C PRO A 80 -29.59 -0.10 -16.41
N GLN A 81 -29.28 -0.73 -17.55
CA GLN A 81 -30.23 -1.57 -18.29
C GLN A 81 -30.37 -2.95 -17.65
N LYS A 82 -29.33 -3.45 -16.98
CA LYS A 82 -29.35 -4.73 -16.28
C LYS A 82 -29.52 -4.57 -14.76
N PRO A 83 -30.04 -5.59 -14.05
CA PRO A 83 -30.09 -5.57 -12.59
C PRO A 83 -28.69 -5.43 -11.98
N ILE A 84 -28.58 -4.62 -10.93
CA ILE A 84 -27.35 -4.52 -10.12
C ILE A 84 -27.14 -5.86 -9.38
N PRO A 85 -25.98 -6.53 -9.54
CA PRO A 85 -25.65 -7.74 -8.81
C PRO A 85 -25.63 -7.53 -7.29
N HIS A 86 -25.95 -8.57 -6.52
CA HIS A 86 -26.01 -8.47 -5.07
C HIS A 86 -24.65 -8.11 -4.45
N GLU A 87 -23.57 -8.67 -4.99
CA GLU A 87 -22.20 -8.39 -4.58
C GLU A 87 -21.85 -6.91 -4.76
N THR A 88 -22.27 -6.30 -5.87
CA THR A 88 -22.10 -4.87 -6.13
C THR A 88 -22.87 -4.03 -5.12
N THR A 89 -24.13 -4.39 -4.86
CA THR A 89 -24.93 -3.70 -3.82
C THR A 89 -24.30 -3.82 -2.44
N GLN A 90 -23.64 -4.93 -2.09
CA GLN A 90 -22.90 -5.04 -0.83
C GLN A 90 -21.68 -4.12 -0.76
N LEU A 91 -21.01 -3.89 -1.90
CA LEU A 91 -19.81 -3.06 -1.98
C LEU A 91 -20.13 -1.57 -1.98
N THR A 92 -21.07 -1.14 -2.83
CA THR A 92 -21.39 0.28 -3.08
C THR A 92 -22.58 0.75 -2.22
N GLY A 93 -23.40 -0.19 -1.73
CA GLY A 93 -24.66 0.09 -1.07
C GLY A 93 -25.77 0.56 -2.02
N ILE A 94 -25.54 0.59 -3.33
CA ILE A 94 -26.53 1.03 -4.33
C ILE A 94 -27.35 -0.19 -4.77
N ASP A 95 -28.66 -0.12 -4.57
CA ASP A 95 -29.59 -1.16 -4.98
C ASP A 95 -30.44 -0.74 -6.20
N ASN A 96 -31.20 -1.70 -6.73
CA ASN A 96 -32.06 -1.49 -7.89
C ASN A 96 -33.20 -0.49 -7.62
N GLU A 97 -33.63 -0.31 -6.37
CA GLU A 97 -34.72 0.61 -6.02
C GLU A 97 -34.25 2.06 -6.08
N MET A 98 -33.04 2.33 -5.59
CA MET A 98 -32.40 3.64 -5.63
C MET A 98 -32.25 4.17 -7.07
N VAL A 99 -31.84 3.31 -8.00
CA VAL A 99 -31.58 3.72 -9.40
C VAL A 99 -32.82 3.65 -10.29
N ALA A 100 -33.94 3.12 -9.82
CA ALA A 100 -35.14 2.90 -10.65
C ALA A 100 -35.67 4.17 -11.33
N LYS A 101 -35.56 5.31 -10.64
CA LYS A 101 -35.99 6.64 -11.10
C LYS A 101 -34.82 7.52 -11.56
N ALA A 102 -33.59 7.02 -11.50
CA ALA A 102 -32.42 7.75 -11.96
C ALA A 102 -32.43 7.93 -13.49
N PRO A 103 -31.74 8.95 -14.02
CA PRO A 103 -31.56 9.10 -15.46
C PRO A 103 -30.74 7.95 -16.05
N VAL A 104 -30.91 7.69 -17.35
CA VAL A 104 -30.01 6.80 -18.10
C VAL A 104 -28.71 7.52 -18.43
N ILE A 105 -27.63 6.77 -18.67
CA ILE A 105 -26.28 7.34 -18.85
C ILE A 105 -26.23 8.38 -19.98
N GLU A 106 -26.94 8.14 -21.09
CA GLU A 106 -27.00 9.05 -22.24
C GLU A 106 -27.56 10.43 -21.87
N GLY A 107 -28.45 10.47 -20.87
CA GLY A 107 -29.06 11.69 -20.36
C GLY A 107 -28.10 12.57 -19.55
N VAL A 108 -27.01 12.00 -19.01
CA VAL A 108 -26.11 12.70 -18.08
C VAL A 108 -24.69 12.92 -18.63
N VAL A 109 -24.30 12.32 -19.76
CA VAL A 109 -22.96 12.50 -20.37
C VAL A 109 -22.58 13.97 -20.52
N ALA A 110 -23.52 14.82 -20.96
CA ALA A 110 -23.26 16.25 -21.14
C ALA A 110 -23.05 16.97 -19.81
N GLU A 111 -23.72 16.54 -18.74
CA GLU A 111 -23.57 17.09 -17.39
C GLU A 111 -22.24 16.69 -16.77
N ILE A 112 -21.83 15.42 -16.91
CA ILE A 112 -20.51 14.93 -16.49
C ILE A 112 -19.40 15.76 -17.15
N ALA A 113 -19.46 15.91 -18.48
CA ALA A 113 -18.48 16.67 -19.23
C ALA A 113 -18.45 18.15 -18.81
N LYS A 114 -19.61 18.73 -18.45
CA LYS A 114 -19.70 20.11 -17.95
C LYS A 114 -19.12 20.25 -16.54
N ALA A 115 -19.38 19.28 -15.66
CA ALA A 115 -18.86 19.27 -14.30
C ALA A 115 -17.32 19.20 -14.29
N ILE A 116 -16.75 18.29 -15.09
CA ILE A 116 -15.29 18.17 -15.24
C ILE A 116 -14.70 19.38 -15.98
N GLY A 117 -15.29 19.75 -17.13
CA GLY A 117 -14.83 20.87 -17.95
C GLY A 117 -13.47 20.59 -18.62
N LYS A 118 -12.56 21.57 -18.54
CA LYS A 118 -11.19 21.49 -19.12
C LYS A 118 -10.11 21.19 -18.07
N ARG A 119 -10.51 20.86 -16.85
CA ARG A 119 -9.64 20.66 -15.70
C ARG A 119 -8.90 19.35 -15.83
N ASP A 120 -7.75 19.26 -15.17
CA ASP A 120 -7.12 17.97 -14.95
C ASP A 120 -7.97 17.10 -14.04
N ILE A 121 -7.85 15.80 -14.25
CA ILE A 121 -8.75 14.82 -13.67
C ILE A 121 -7.92 13.90 -12.79
N VAL A 122 -8.21 13.90 -11.49
CA VAL A 122 -7.61 12.98 -10.54
C VAL A 122 -8.66 11.94 -10.17
N ALA A 123 -8.29 10.66 -10.30
CA ALA A 123 -9.07 9.53 -9.82
C ALA A 123 -8.13 8.55 -9.10
N HIS A 124 -8.68 7.64 -8.30
CA HIS A 124 -7.90 6.62 -7.62
C HIS A 124 -8.05 5.29 -8.33
N ASN A 125 -6.99 4.78 -8.96
CA ASN A 125 -7.07 3.77 -10.02
C ASN A 125 -7.76 4.34 -11.28
N ALA A 126 -7.34 5.54 -11.70
CA ALA A 126 -7.96 6.37 -12.72
C ALA A 126 -8.23 5.69 -14.07
N LYS A 127 -7.51 4.61 -14.41
CA LYS A 127 -7.81 3.81 -15.59
C LYS A 127 -9.24 3.29 -15.58
N PHE A 128 -9.75 2.89 -14.42
CA PHE A 128 -11.10 2.35 -14.26
C PHE A 128 -12.16 3.39 -14.66
N ASP A 129 -12.18 4.53 -13.97
CA ASP A 129 -13.14 5.62 -14.19
C ASP A 129 -13.07 6.15 -15.62
N ARG A 130 -11.85 6.38 -16.12
CA ARG A 130 -11.61 6.87 -17.47
C ARG A 130 -12.19 5.94 -18.51
N ASP A 131 -11.99 4.62 -18.37
CA ASP A 131 -12.41 3.66 -19.37
C ASP A 131 -13.95 3.51 -19.38
N PHE A 132 -14.61 3.56 -18.22
CA PHE A 132 -16.08 3.61 -18.12
C PHE A 132 -16.67 4.89 -18.71
N LEU A 133 -16.09 6.06 -18.39
CA LEU A 133 -16.53 7.32 -18.97
C LEU A 133 -16.28 7.38 -20.48
N ALA A 134 -15.18 6.82 -20.96
CA ALA A 134 -14.92 6.72 -22.39
C ALA A 134 -15.95 5.82 -23.10
N ALA A 135 -16.31 4.68 -22.51
CA ALA A 135 -17.27 3.74 -23.06
C ALA A 135 -18.68 4.35 -23.21
N CYS A 136 -19.10 5.21 -22.29
CA CYS A 136 -20.38 5.92 -22.39
C CYS A 136 -20.34 7.19 -23.27
N GLY A 137 -19.22 7.46 -23.94
CA GLY A 137 -19.07 8.62 -24.82
C GLY A 137 -18.63 9.92 -24.15
N CYS A 138 -18.21 9.85 -22.88
CA CYS A 138 -17.54 10.92 -22.12
C CYS A 138 -16.01 10.76 -22.16
N GLY A 139 -15.45 10.40 -23.33
CA GLY A 139 -14.02 10.19 -23.53
C GLY A 139 -13.24 11.44 -23.95
N PRO A 140 -12.07 11.27 -24.62
CA PRO A 140 -11.15 12.37 -24.98
C PRO A 140 -11.75 13.48 -25.87
N THR A 141 -12.86 13.22 -26.56
CA THR A 141 -13.58 14.22 -27.35
C THR A 141 -14.30 15.25 -26.48
N ARG A 142 -14.67 14.88 -25.25
CA ARG A 142 -15.37 15.73 -24.28
C ARG A 142 -14.47 16.16 -23.11
N LEU A 143 -13.60 15.25 -22.65
CA LEU A 143 -12.68 15.48 -21.55
C LEU A 143 -11.29 15.76 -22.10
N ARG A 144 -10.80 17.00 -21.91
CA ARG A 144 -9.51 17.45 -22.46
C ARG A 144 -8.37 17.49 -21.44
N GLY A 145 -8.69 17.40 -20.15
CA GLY A 145 -7.69 17.43 -19.09
C GLY A 145 -6.81 16.19 -19.07
N THR A 146 -5.66 16.31 -18.42
CA THR A 146 -4.79 15.15 -18.16
C THR A 146 -5.42 14.32 -17.06
N TRP A 147 -5.53 13.01 -17.29
CA TRP A 147 -5.88 12.05 -16.25
C TRP A 147 -4.64 11.73 -15.40
N ILE A 148 -4.77 11.84 -14.09
CA ILE A 148 -3.73 11.59 -13.11
C ILE A 148 -4.24 10.51 -12.15
N ASP A 149 -3.49 9.41 -12.07
CA ASP A 149 -3.83 8.32 -11.15
C ASP A 149 -3.20 8.55 -9.78
N SER A 150 -4.02 8.87 -8.79
CA SER A 150 -3.55 9.05 -7.41
C SER A 150 -3.01 7.76 -6.79
N LEU A 151 -3.40 6.57 -7.28
CA LEU A 151 -2.86 5.29 -6.82
C LEU A 151 -1.38 5.15 -7.22
N ASP A 152 -1.03 5.55 -8.44
CA ASP A 152 0.37 5.58 -8.88
C ASP A 152 1.17 6.58 -8.04
N VAL A 153 0.65 7.79 -7.84
CA VAL A 153 1.30 8.81 -7.01
C VAL A 153 1.51 8.29 -5.58
N ALA A 154 0.50 7.65 -4.98
CA ALA A 154 0.60 7.08 -3.65
C ALA A 154 1.68 5.99 -3.55
N ARG A 155 1.78 5.11 -4.55
CA ARG A 155 2.80 4.04 -4.58
C ARG A 155 4.22 4.59 -4.70
N ILE A 156 4.40 5.68 -5.46
CA ILE A 156 5.69 6.36 -5.61
C ILE A 156 6.08 7.09 -4.33
N ALA A 157 5.15 7.86 -3.77
CA ALA A 157 5.42 8.76 -2.64
C ALA A 157 5.47 8.03 -1.30
N LEU A 158 4.70 6.94 -1.16
CA LEU A 158 4.51 6.23 0.11
C LEU A 158 4.87 4.74 0.01
N PRO A 159 6.09 4.37 -0.45
CA PRO A 159 6.45 2.98 -0.70
C PRO A 159 6.53 2.11 0.56
N ARG A 160 6.58 2.73 1.75
CA ARG A 160 6.63 2.03 3.04
C ARG A 160 5.26 1.73 3.65
N LEU A 161 4.17 2.11 2.98
CA LEU A 161 2.84 1.64 3.35
C LEU A 161 2.56 0.25 2.76
N ARG A 162 1.87 -0.59 3.53
CA ARG A 162 1.49 -1.96 3.12
C ARG A 162 0.28 -2.01 2.17
N SER A 163 -0.47 -0.91 2.08
CA SER A 163 -1.65 -0.78 1.23
C SER A 163 -1.78 0.65 0.74
N HIS A 164 -2.32 0.80 -0.47
CA HIS A 164 -2.58 2.09 -1.12
C HIS A 164 -4.05 2.21 -1.54
N ARG A 165 -4.96 1.40 -0.99
CA ARG A 165 -6.40 1.60 -1.21
C ARG A 165 -6.82 2.94 -0.62
N LEU A 166 -7.73 3.67 -1.28
CA LEU A 166 -8.24 4.96 -0.82
C LEU A 166 -8.68 4.92 0.66
N ALA A 167 -9.47 3.91 1.05
CA ALA A 167 -9.94 3.74 2.43
C ALA A 167 -8.79 3.53 3.44
N ASP A 168 -7.75 2.78 3.07
CA ASP A 168 -6.60 2.54 3.94
C ASP A 168 -5.72 3.80 4.07
N LEU A 169 -5.52 4.54 2.98
CA LEU A 169 -4.79 5.81 2.99
C LEU A 169 -5.54 6.87 3.79
N SER A 170 -6.86 6.97 3.60
CA SER A 170 -7.73 7.84 4.38
C SER A 170 -7.64 7.53 5.88
N ALA A 171 -7.72 6.25 6.26
CA ALA A 171 -7.54 5.82 7.63
C ALA A 171 -6.12 6.09 8.17
N ALA A 172 -5.07 5.87 7.37
CA ALA A 172 -3.69 6.08 7.77
C ALA A 172 -3.36 7.56 8.07
N PHE A 173 -3.98 8.47 7.33
CA PHE A 173 -3.77 9.92 7.46
C PHE A 173 -4.91 10.65 8.20
N GLU A 174 -5.83 9.90 8.79
CA GLU A 174 -6.97 10.42 9.56
C GLU A 174 -7.76 11.49 8.79
N ILE A 175 -8.01 11.21 7.51
CA ILE A 175 -8.77 12.09 6.62
C ILE A 175 -10.26 11.86 6.87
N ASP A 176 -10.94 12.88 7.36
CA ASP A 176 -12.38 12.87 7.61
C ASP A 176 -13.10 13.81 6.63
N ALA A 177 -13.99 13.25 5.80
CA ALA A 177 -14.85 14.01 4.90
C ALA A 177 -16.23 14.32 5.52
N GLY A 178 -16.48 13.96 6.78
CA GLY A 178 -17.75 14.18 7.46
C GLY A 178 -18.83 13.14 7.12
N PRO A 179 -20.13 13.48 7.28
CA PRO A 179 -21.22 12.53 7.09
C PRO A 179 -21.26 11.96 5.68
N ALA A 180 -21.34 10.63 5.56
CA ALA A 180 -21.31 9.93 4.29
C ALA A 180 -22.48 10.32 3.36
N HIS A 181 -22.15 11.01 2.27
CA HIS A 181 -22.94 11.05 1.04
C HIS A 181 -22.17 10.24 -0.01
N ARG A 182 -22.63 9.03 -0.37
CA ARG A 182 -21.94 8.07 -1.26
C ARG A 182 -21.40 8.68 -2.56
N ALA A 183 -20.37 8.04 -3.13
CA ALA A 183 -19.44 8.47 -4.19
C ALA A 183 -18.79 9.85 -3.98
N THR A 184 -19.60 10.88 -3.74
CA THR A 184 -19.20 12.24 -3.36
C THR A 184 -18.24 12.26 -2.16
N THR A 185 -18.48 11.44 -1.13
CA THR A 185 -17.58 11.33 0.04
C THR A 185 -16.20 10.83 -0.38
N ASP A 186 -16.13 9.79 -1.21
CA ASP A 186 -14.85 9.23 -1.68
C ASP A 186 -14.11 10.23 -2.57
N THR A 187 -14.83 11.01 -3.38
CA THR A 187 -14.25 12.07 -4.20
C THR A 187 -13.69 13.22 -3.35
N GLU A 188 -14.34 13.57 -2.24
CA GLU A 188 -13.86 14.57 -1.28
C GLU A 188 -12.65 14.07 -0.48
N VAL A 189 -12.71 12.81 0.00
CA VAL A 189 -11.57 12.13 0.63
C VAL A 189 -10.39 12.11 -0.34
N LEU A 190 -10.62 11.80 -1.61
CA LEU A 190 -9.59 11.80 -2.63
C LEU A 190 -9.00 13.21 -2.83
N ALA A 191 -9.81 14.26 -2.85
CA ALA A 191 -9.32 15.63 -2.96
C ALA A 191 -8.42 16.03 -1.76
N MET A 192 -8.77 15.61 -0.56
CA MET A 192 -7.96 15.84 0.64
C MET A 192 -6.67 15.00 0.62
N LEU A 193 -6.79 13.70 0.29
CA LEU A 193 -5.66 12.77 0.19
C LEU A 193 -4.68 13.23 -0.89
N TRP A 194 -5.18 13.75 -2.01
CA TRP A 194 -4.36 14.26 -3.09
C TRP A 194 -3.31 15.24 -2.59
N ARG A 195 -3.70 16.18 -1.72
CA ARG A 195 -2.77 17.16 -1.13
C ARG A 195 -1.73 16.50 -0.22
N VAL A 196 -2.10 15.46 0.52
CA VAL A 196 -1.15 14.63 1.30
C VAL A 196 -0.12 13.97 0.37
N LEU A 197 -0.58 13.43 -0.76
CA LEU A 197 0.30 12.83 -1.76
C LEU A 197 1.24 13.86 -2.40
N LEU A 198 0.76 15.09 -2.63
CA LEU A 198 1.60 16.18 -3.13
C LEU A 198 2.69 16.57 -2.13
N VAL A 199 2.38 16.66 -0.83
CA VAL A 199 3.42 16.85 0.21
C VAL A 199 4.42 15.70 0.16
N ALA A 200 3.96 14.46 0.03
CA ALA A 200 4.82 13.29 0.02
C ALA A 200 5.76 13.26 -1.21
N ILE A 201 5.30 13.68 -2.38
CA ILE A 201 6.16 13.84 -3.57
C ILE A 201 7.13 15.00 -3.39
N ASP A 202 6.68 16.13 -2.83
CA ASP A 202 7.48 17.30 -2.56
C ASP A 202 8.60 17.02 -1.52
N GLU A 203 8.39 16.07 -0.62
CA GLU A 203 9.40 15.61 0.35
C GLU A 203 10.49 14.72 -0.26
N LEU A 204 10.31 14.22 -1.49
CA LEU A 204 11.32 13.37 -2.12
C LEU A 204 12.65 14.13 -2.30
N PRO A 205 13.80 13.45 -2.13
CA PRO A 205 15.10 14.07 -2.40
C PRO A 205 15.17 14.63 -3.82
N ASP A 206 15.76 15.81 -3.99
CA ASP A 206 15.85 16.51 -5.29
C ASP A 206 16.39 15.64 -6.43
N ALA A 207 17.41 14.82 -6.16
CA ALA A 207 17.96 13.89 -7.14
C ALA A 207 16.93 12.86 -7.61
N VAL A 208 16.13 12.33 -6.66
CA VAL A 208 15.09 11.32 -6.92
C VAL A 208 13.93 11.95 -7.68
N LEU A 209 13.40 13.07 -7.20
CA LEU A 209 12.30 13.79 -7.85
C LEU A 209 12.70 14.23 -9.27
N GLY A 210 13.92 14.72 -9.46
CA GLY A 210 14.45 15.10 -10.77
C GLY A 210 14.52 13.93 -11.76
N GLU A 211 14.93 12.75 -11.31
CA GLU A 211 14.97 11.55 -12.16
C GLU A 211 13.57 11.01 -12.45
N LEU A 212 12.67 11.01 -11.46
CA LEU A 212 11.28 10.60 -11.66
C LEU A 212 10.58 11.51 -12.67
N ALA A 213 10.81 12.82 -12.61
CA ALA A 213 10.31 13.78 -13.60
C ALA A 213 10.87 13.49 -15.00
N ARG A 214 12.18 13.17 -15.09
CA ARG A 214 12.84 12.82 -16.37
C ARG A 214 12.26 11.54 -16.99
N ILE A 215 11.97 10.53 -16.18
CA ILE A 215 11.40 9.24 -16.63
C ILE A 215 9.92 9.40 -16.99
N GLY A 216 9.17 10.16 -16.20
CA GLY A 216 7.73 10.26 -16.33
C GLY A 216 7.25 10.88 -17.66
N GLY A 217 7.93 11.93 -18.12
CA GLY A 217 7.61 12.61 -19.38
C GLY A 217 6.14 13.06 -19.50
N ASP A 218 5.69 13.32 -20.74
CA ASP A 218 4.39 13.95 -21.03
C ASP A 218 3.23 12.93 -21.18
N GLY A 219 3.51 11.63 -21.22
CA GLY A 219 2.53 10.57 -21.52
C GLY A 219 1.90 9.90 -20.30
N TRP A 220 2.42 10.17 -19.10
CA TRP A 220 1.99 9.55 -17.85
C TRP A 220 1.46 10.62 -16.90
N GLY A 221 0.22 10.49 -16.43
CA GLY A 221 -0.45 11.48 -15.59
C GLY A 221 0.37 11.98 -14.41
N PRO A 222 0.89 11.10 -13.54
CA PRO A 222 1.81 11.46 -12.47
C PRO A 222 3.07 12.21 -12.92
N GLY A 223 3.56 11.96 -14.15
CA GLY A 223 4.69 12.66 -14.75
C GLY A 223 4.50 14.17 -14.80
N ARG A 224 3.26 14.65 -14.96
CA ARG A 224 2.94 16.08 -14.91
C ARG A 224 3.18 16.68 -13.52
N VAL A 225 2.78 15.98 -12.46
CA VAL A 225 2.99 16.41 -11.07
C VAL A 225 4.47 16.42 -10.74
N LEU A 226 5.18 15.33 -11.08
CA LEU A 226 6.62 15.20 -10.87
C LEU A 226 7.38 16.33 -11.58
N THR A 227 7.04 16.59 -12.85
CA THR A 227 7.68 17.65 -13.65
C THR A 227 7.45 19.03 -13.06
N HIS A 228 6.22 19.32 -12.62
CA HIS A 228 5.89 20.60 -11.98
C HIS A 228 6.66 20.81 -10.69
N LEU A 229 6.61 19.84 -9.76
CA LEU A 229 7.32 19.95 -8.47
C LEU A 229 8.85 19.98 -8.65
N ALA A 230 9.39 19.31 -9.68
CA ALA A 230 10.80 19.34 -10.01
C ALA A 230 11.25 20.60 -10.78
N ALA A 231 10.35 21.49 -11.20
CA ALA A 231 10.68 22.59 -12.13
C ALA A 231 11.60 23.65 -11.49
N ALA A 232 11.37 23.99 -10.22
CA ALA A 232 12.12 25.01 -9.50
C ALA A 232 13.24 24.45 -8.62
N ARG A 233 13.51 23.14 -8.70
CA ARG A 233 14.45 22.43 -7.82
C ARG A 233 15.77 22.13 -8.52
N PRO A 234 16.89 22.05 -7.77
CA PRO A 234 18.13 21.47 -8.27
C PRO A 234 17.89 20.05 -8.81
N ARG A 235 18.61 19.67 -9.87
CA ARG A 235 18.56 18.30 -10.43
C ARG A 235 19.95 17.68 -10.43
N PRO A 236 20.53 17.40 -9.25
CA PRO A 236 21.80 16.69 -9.19
C PRO A 236 21.62 15.27 -9.75
N PRO A 237 22.66 14.67 -10.35
CA PRO A 237 22.60 13.28 -10.79
C PRO A 237 22.34 12.37 -9.59
N ILE A 238 21.56 11.31 -9.79
CA ILE A 238 21.41 10.28 -8.77
C ILE A 238 22.74 9.54 -8.59
N ASP A 239 23.28 9.63 -7.39
CA ASP A 239 24.36 8.77 -6.93
C ASP A 239 23.86 7.90 -5.78
N LEU A 240 23.47 6.66 -6.12
CA LEU A 240 23.01 5.67 -5.16
C LEU A 240 24.07 5.35 -4.10
N LYS A 241 25.37 5.42 -4.44
CA LYS A 241 26.44 5.16 -3.49
C LYS A 241 26.49 6.26 -2.43
N THR A 242 26.41 7.51 -2.85
CA THR A 242 26.40 8.67 -1.93
C THR A 242 25.12 8.69 -1.10
N LEU A 243 23.94 8.50 -1.70
CA LEU A 243 22.67 8.39 -0.98
C LEU A 243 22.68 7.27 0.07
N ARG A 244 23.17 6.08 -0.30
CA ARG A 244 23.33 4.95 0.63
C ARG A 244 24.32 5.28 1.74
N HIS A 245 25.48 5.85 1.41
CA HIS A 245 26.48 6.19 2.39
C HIS A 245 25.98 7.23 3.39
N ASP A 246 25.32 8.29 2.91
CA ASP A 246 24.75 9.34 3.77
C ASP A 246 23.64 8.77 4.65
N ARG A 247 22.84 7.83 4.15
CA ARG A 247 21.85 7.14 4.98
C ARG A 247 22.49 6.27 6.06
N LEU A 248 23.45 5.43 5.68
CA LEU A 248 24.14 4.50 6.59
C LEU A 248 25.01 5.22 7.63
N LYS A 249 25.47 6.46 7.38
CA LYS A 249 26.15 7.27 8.41
C LYS A 249 25.30 7.47 9.67
N HIS A 250 23.99 7.56 9.49
CA HIS A 250 23.02 7.76 10.57
C HIS A 250 22.56 6.43 11.18
N GLU A 251 22.65 5.34 10.41
CA GLU A 251 22.27 4.00 10.83
C GLU A 251 23.44 3.30 11.53
N ARG A 252 23.42 3.30 12.88
CA ARG A 252 24.39 2.56 13.68
C ARG A 252 23.98 1.09 13.77
N ALA A 253 24.27 0.32 12.73
CA ALA A 253 24.26 -1.14 12.81
C ALA A 253 25.69 -1.65 13.01
N ASP A 254 25.87 -2.55 13.98
CA ASP A 254 27.13 -3.29 14.10
C ASP A 254 27.28 -4.16 12.86
N ALA A 255 28.41 -4.05 12.17
CA ALA A 255 28.70 -4.90 11.02
C ALA A 255 28.69 -6.36 11.48
N MET A 256 27.81 -7.16 10.89
CA MET A 256 27.80 -8.61 11.08
C MET A 256 28.98 -9.20 10.31
N VAL A 257 29.70 -10.13 10.92
CA VAL A 257 30.76 -10.89 10.26
C VAL A 257 30.12 -11.79 9.22
N ASP A 258 30.81 -12.02 8.10
CA ASP A 258 30.36 -12.97 7.09
C ASP A 258 30.15 -14.34 7.74
N ALA A 259 28.96 -14.93 7.56
CA ALA A 259 28.64 -16.23 8.12
C ALA A 259 29.59 -17.33 7.62
N ALA A 260 30.16 -17.18 6.42
CA ALA A 260 31.15 -18.11 5.87
C ALA A 260 32.50 -18.05 6.60
N GLU A 261 32.79 -16.96 7.31
CA GLU A 261 34.02 -16.79 8.11
C GLU A 261 33.83 -17.24 9.57
N LEU A 262 32.60 -17.58 9.97
CA LEU A 262 32.25 -17.98 11.33
C LEU A 262 32.16 -19.49 11.45
N LYS A 263 32.67 -20.02 12.57
CA LYS A 263 32.32 -21.36 13.02
C LYS A 263 31.01 -21.27 13.81
N LEU A 264 29.91 -21.68 13.20
CA LEU A 264 28.59 -21.64 13.83
C LEU A 264 28.54 -22.55 15.07
N ILE A 265 28.02 -22.00 16.16
CA ILE A 265 27.64 -22.70 17.38
C ILE A 265 26.23 -23.22 17.18
N ALA A 266 26.09 -24.54 17.22
CA ALA A 266 24.81 -25.22 17.18
C ALA A 266 24.00 -24.92 18.45
N PRO A 267 22.77 -24.39 18.34
CA PRO A 267 21.81 -24.43 19.44
C PRO A 267 21.55 -25.87 19.90
N GLU A 268 21.32 -26.06 21.20
CA GLU A 268 20.91 -27.35 21.76
C GLU A 268 19.54 -27.76 21.21
N VAL A 269 19.39 -29.03 20.81
CA VAL A 269 18.14 -29.54 20.23
C VAL A 269 17.00 -29.42 21.23
N GLU A 270 17.25 -29.72 22.50
CA GLU A 270 16.30 -29.63 23.59
C GLU A 270 15.78 -28.20 23.78
N ALA A 271 16.64 -27.19 23.57
CA ALA A 271 16.24 -25.79 23.64
C ALA A 271 15.28 -25.42 22.49
N ILE A 272 15.49 -25.96 21.28
CA ILE A 272 14.57 -25.76 20.16
C ILE A 272 13.24 -26.46 20.42
N LEU A 273 13.27 -27.73 20.85
CA LEU A 273 12.06 -28.50 21.11
C LEU A 273 11.24 -27.90 22.26
N ALA A 274 11.88 -27.30 23.26
CA ALA A 274 11.20 -26.59 24.34
C ALA A 274 10.36 -25.39 23.84
N GLU A 275 10.71 -24.75 22.73
CA GLU A 275 9.91 -23.66 22.16
C GLU A 275 8.57 -24.13 21.57
N PHE A 276 8.43 -25.43 21.33
CA PHE A 276 7.18 -26.09 20.90
C PHE A 276 6.41 -26.72 22.08
N ALA A 277 6.87 -26.54 23.32
CA ALA A 277 6.12 -26.95 24.52
C ALA A 277 5.07 -25.90 24.92
N ASP A 278 4.25 -26.22 25.92
CA ASP A 278 3.17 -25.34 26.41
C ASP A 278 3.65 -23.97 26.92
N GLU A 279 4.91 -23.88 27.38
CA GLU A 279 5.54 -22.64 27.84
C GLU A 279 6.48 -22.01 26.77
N GLY A 280 6.49 -22.56 25.56
CA GLY A 280 7.40 -22.18 24.48
C GLY A 280 6.92 -21.00 23.62
N ALA A 281 7.82 -20.47 22.77
CA ALA A 281 7.51 -19.36 21.87
C ALA A 281 6.33 -19.64 20.95
N VAL A 282 6.17 -20.87 20.48
CA VAL A 282 5.10 -21.22 19.54
C VAL A 282 3.73 -21.12 20.20
N ARG A 283 3.59 -21.55 21.46
CA ARG A 283 2.35 -21.38 22.23
C ARG A 283 2.05 -19.91 22.52
N ARG A 284 3.08 -19.07 22.74
CA ARG A 284 2.92 -17.61 22.87
C ARG A 284 2.46 -16.95 21.57
N MET A 285 2.85 -17.48 20.42
CA MET A 285 2.43 -16.97 19.10
C MET A 285 0.99 -17.33 18.76
N TYR A 286 0.56 -18.57 19.08
CA TYR A 286 -0.77 -19.07 18.73
C TYR A 286 -1.51 -19.59 19.97
N PRO A 287 -2.45 -18.80 20.53
CA PRO A 287 -3.32 -19.26 21.62
C PRO A 287 -4.16 -20.46 21.15
N GLY A 288 -3.86 -21.65 21.67
CA GLY A 288 -4.46 -22.92 21.22
C GLY A 288 -3.53 -23.80 20.38
N PHE A 289 -2.24 -23.47 20.28
CA PHE A 289 -1.25 -24.34 19.65
C PHE A 289 -1.16 -25.71 20.34
N GLU A 290 -1.30 -26.78 19.58
CA GLU A 290 -0.98 -28.13 20.03
C GLU A 290 0.30 -28.61 19.34
N SER A 291 1.22 -29.16 20.13
CA SER A 291 2.45 -29.73 19.61
C SER A 291 2.18 -30.97 18.77
N ARG A 292 2.91 -31.11 17.67
CA ARG A 292 2.77 -32.21 16.69
C ARG A 292 4.11 -32.83 16.41
N ASP A 293 4.19 -34.16 16.49
CA ASP A 293 5.44 -34.89 16.28
C ASP A 293 6.11 -34.60 14.93
N GLU A 294 5.33 -34.45 13.86
CA GLU A 294 5.84 -34.12 12.53
C GLU A 294 6.52 -32.74 12.50
N GLN A 295 5.99 -31.78 13.25
CA GLN A 295 6.53 -30.44 13.36
C GLN A 295 7.87 -30.46 14.13
N LEU A 296 7.94 -31.22 15.22
CA LEU A 296 9.16 -31.39 16.02
C LEU A 296 10.27 -32.07 15.20
N LYS A 297 9.93 -33.14 14.47
CA LYS A 297 10.85 -33.83 13.56
C LYS A 297 11.39 -32.91 12.48
N MET A 298 10.53 -32.06 11.92
CA MET A 298 10.96 -31.06 10.92
C MET A 298 11.90 -30.02 11.54
N ALA A 299 11.58 -29.51 12.74
CA ALA A 299 12.42 -28.52 13.41
C ALA A 299 13.82 -29.07 13.77
N GLU A 300 13.87 -30.31 14.28
CA GLU A 300 15.10 -31.02 14.56
C GLU A 300 15.92 -31.26 13.27
N ALA A 301 15.27 -31.71 12.19
CA ALA A 301 15.94 -31.92 10.91
C ALA A 301 16.51 -30.61 10.34
N VAL A 302 15.76 -29.50 10.43
CA VAL A 302 16.21 -28.18 9.97
C VAL A 302 17.42 -27.70 10.78
N LEU A 303 17.38 -27.82 12.11
CA LEU A 303 18.54 -27.52 12.96
C LEU A 303 19.74 -28.38 12.58
N GLY A 304 19.53 -29.69 12.42
CA GLY A 304 20.57 -30.63 12.01
C GLY A 304 21.22 -30.24 10.69
N ALA A 305 20.43 -29.80 9.71
CA ALA A 305 20.92 -29.32 8.42
C ALA A 305 21.81 -28.07 8.55
N PHE A 306 21.39 -27.09 9.36
CA PHE A 306 22.20 -25.90 9.65
C PHE A 306 23.52 -26.23 10.33
N CYS A 307 23.52 -27.14 11.31
CA CYS A 307 24.70 -27.49 12.10
C CYS A 307 25.68 -28.41 11.37
N SER A 308 25.21 -29.16 10.37
CA SER A 308 26.02 -30.11 9.59
C SER A 308 26.43 -29.60 8.20
N ASP A 309 26.01 -28.38 7.83
CA ASP A 309 26.22 -27.80 6.50
C ASP A 309 25.72 -28.73 5.37
N THR A 310 24.53 -29.29 5.56
CA THR A 310 23.90 -30.21 4.61
C THR A 310 22.61 -29.65 4.02
N HIS A 311 22.26 -30.13 2.82
CA HIS A 311 20.99 -29.80 2.21
C HIS A 311 19.89 -30.74 2.70
N LEU A 312 18.80 -30.16 3.18
CA LEU A 312 17.60 -30.88 3.62
C LEU A 312 16.43 -30.60 2.66
N ALA A 313 15.77 -31.66 2.23
CA ALA A 313 14.48 -31.60 1.56
C ALA A 313 13.41 -32.18 2.48
N VAL A 314 12.34 -31.43 2.74
CA VAL A 314 11.23 -31.86 3.60
C VAL A 314 9.94 -31.87 2.79
N GLU A 315 9.29 -33.02 2.73
CA GLU A 315 7.90 -33.12 2.31
C GLU A 315 7.01 -33.15 3.55
N ALA A 316 6.06 -32.23 3.63
CA ALA A 316 5.25 -32.04 4.82
C ALA A 316 3.83 -31.62 4.43
N GLY A 317 2.83 -32.25 5.06
CA GLY A 317 1.41 -32.00 4.79
C GLY A 317 0.98 -30.55 4.97
N THR A 318 -0.21 -30.18 4.51
CA THR A 318 -0.83 -28.89 4.87
C THR A 318 -1.24 -28.90 6.34
N GLY A 319 -1.07 -27.77 7.04
CA GLY A 319 -1.51 -27.64 8.42
C GLY A 319 -0.55 -28.17 9.49
N VAL A 320 0.58 -28.79 9.12
CA VAL A 320 1.56 -29.30 10.09
C VAL A 320 2.41 -28.22 10.79
N GLY A 321 2.19 -26.94 10.48
CA GLY A 321 2.96 -25.83 11.06
C GLY A 321 4.36 -25.65 10.47
N LYS A 322 4.52 -25.93 9.16
CA LYS A 322 5.79 -25.88 8.41
C LYS A 322 6.59 -24.61 8.64
N SER A 323 5.93 -23.45 8.58
CA SER A 323 6.61 -22.16 8.70
C SER A 323 7.34 -22.03 10.03
N VAL A 324 6.63 -22.25 11.12
CA VAL A 324 7.19 -22.19 12.47
C VAL A 324 8.27 -23.25 12.67
N ALA A 325 8.11 -24.44 12.08
CA ALA A 325 9.06 -25.54 12.19
C ALA A 325 10.45 -25.20 11.62
N TYR A 326 10.55 -24.41 10.55
CA TYR A 326 11.85 -23.91 10.07
C TYR A 326 12.25 -22.56 10.68
N LEU A 327 11.29 -21.71 11.06
CA LEU A 327 11.59 -20.38 11.60
C LEU A 327 12.20 -20.42 13.00
N VAL A 328 11.72 -21.28 13.90
CA VAL A 328 12.23 -21.39 15.27
C VAL A 328 13.72 -21.81 15.30
N PRO A 329 14.14 -22.92 14.68
CA PRO A 329 15.56 -23.28 14.64
C PRO A 329 16.41 -22.23 13.92
N ALA A 330 15.90 -21.63 12.83
CA ALA A 330 16.58 -20.54 12.13
C ALA A 330 16.80 -19.31 13.03
N ALA A 331 15.79 -18.91 13.80
CA ALA A 331 15.85 -17.79 14.74
C ALA A 331 16.89 -18.03 15.84
N HIS A 332 16.90 -19.22 16.43
CA HIS A 332 17.88 -19.56 17.47
C HIS A 332 19.30 -19.62 16.92
N LEU A 333 19.50 -20.17 15.72
CA LEU A 333 20.80 -20.15 15.04
C LEU A 333 21.27 -18.71 14.79
N ALA A 334 20.39 -17.87 14.25
CA ALA A 334 20.66 -16.47 13.96
C ALA A 334 21.05 -15.69 15.23
N LEU A 335 20.29 -15.84 16.31
CA LEU A 335 20.51 -15.16 17.58
C LEU A 335 21.79 -15.64 18.29
N THR A 336 22.04 -16.95 18.28
CA THR A 336 23.22 -17.56 18.91
C THR A 336 24.51 -17.10 18.24
N ASN A 337 24.49 -17.04 16.90
CA ASN A 337 25.69 -16.79 16.11
C ASN A 337 25.82 -15.35 15.63
N ARG A 338 24.80 -14.52 15.84
CA ARG A 338 24.67 -13.17 15.24
C ARG A 338 24.89 -13.22 13.72
N VAL A 339 24.16 -14.11 13.06
CA VAL A 339 24.16 -14.26 11.59
C VAL A 339 22.77 -14.02 11.03
N ALA A 340 22.70 -13.59 9.77
CA ALA A 340 21.43 -13.46 9.06
C ALA A 340 21.04 -14.80 8.45
N VAL A 341 19.77 -15.19 8.56
CA VAL A 341 19.21 -16.37 7.90
C VAL A 341 18.15 -15.91 6.89
N GLY A 342 18.37 -16.24 5.62
CA GLY A 342 17.43 -15.92 4.54
C GLY A 342 16.35 -17.00 4.39
N VAL A 343 15.09 -16.57 4.26
CA VAL A 343 13.97 -17.47 3.92
C VAL A 343 13.43 -17.05 2.56
N ALA A 344 13.50 -17.96 1.58
CA ALA A 344 12.98 -17.75 0.24
C ALA A 344 11.66 -18.50 0.06
N THR A 345 10.60 -17.80 -0.36
CA THR A 345 9.27 -18.36 -0.57
C THR A 345 8.87 -18.36 -2.04
N LYS A 346 8.09 -19.36 -2.45
CA LYS A 346 7.56 -19.44 -3.84
C LYS A 346 6.46 -18.40 -4.13
N THR A 347 5.66 -18.02 -3.13
CA THR A 347 4.46 -17.18 -3.32
C THR A 347 4.52 -15.93 -2.46
N ASN A 348 3.99 -14.82 -3.01
CA ASN A 348 3.85 -13.56 -2.26
C ASN A 348 2.95 -13.74 -1.02
N THR A 349 1.90 -14.57 -1.11
CA THR A 349 1.03 -14.85 0.04
C THR A 349 1.78 -15.46 1.22
N LEU A 350 2.70 -16.40 0.96
CA LEU A 350 3.51 -16.99 2.04
C LEU A 350 4.53 -15.97 2.55
N MET A 351 5.16 -15.20 1.66
CA MET A 351 6.07 -14.11 2.04
C MET A 351 5.38 -13.11 2.97
N ASP A 352 4.18 -12.66 2.61
CA ASP A 352 3.40 -11.70 3.39
C ASP A 352 3.00 -12.28 4.75
N GLN A 353 2.61 -13.56 4.80
CA GLN A 353 2.32 -14.26 6.06
C GLN A 353 3.56 -14.27 6.98
N LEU A 354 4.75 -14.60 6.44
CA LEU A 354 5.97 -14.59 7.22
C LEU A 354 6.31 -13.18 7.72
N LEU A 355 6.30 -12.20 6.82
CA LEU A 355 6.76 -10.85 7.08
C LEU A 355 5.84 -10.07 8.03
N TYR A 356 4.52 -10.17 7.84
CA TYR A 356 3.55 -9.35 8.57
C TYR A 356 2.92 -10.06 9.77
N SER A 357 3.08 -11.38 9.91
CA SER A 357 2.47 -12.16 11.00
C SER A 357 3.50 -12.98 11.76
N GLU A 358 4.15 -13.95 11.11
CA GLU A 358 4.89 -14.98 11.85
C GLU A 358 6.23 -14.49 12.40
N LEU A 359 7.02 -13.76 11.61
CA LEU A 359 8.30 -13.19 12.08
C LEU A 359 8.11 -12.14 13.19
N PRO A 360 7.17 -11.17 13.09
CA PRO A 360 6.89 -10.25 14.19
C PRO A 360 6.42 -10.98 15.47
N ALA A 361 5.55 -11.98 15.32
CA ALA A 361 5.06 -12.76 16.45
C ALA A 361 6.19 -13.59 17.11
N LEU A 362 7.05 -14.22 16.30
CA LEU A 362 8.21 -14.96 16.79
C LEU A 362 9.22 -14.03 17.47
N SER A 363 9.52 -12.87 16.87
CA SER A 363 10.41 -11.87 17.47
C SER A 363 9.89 -11.47 18.86
N LYS A 364 8.60 -11.12 18.97
CA LYS A 364 7.97 -10.81 20.25
C LYS A 364 8.05 -11.97 21.25
N ALA A 365 7.79 -13.20 20.80
CA ALA A 365 7.83 -14.39 21.63
C ALA A 365 9.25 -14.73 22.15
N LEU A 366 10.29 -14.30 21.43
CA LEU A 366 11.72 -14.43 21.80
C LEU A 366 12.29 -13.14 22.44
N GLY A 367 11.44 -12.20 22.88
CA GLY A 367 11.86 -10.99 23.59
C GLY A 367 12.33 -9.84 22.71
N GLY A 368 11.87 -9.77 21.45
CA GLY A 368 12.11 -8.66 20.52
C GLY A 368 13.51 -8.62 19.91
N LYS A 369 14.21 -9.76 19.89
CA LYS A 369 15.62 -9.84 19.48
C LYS A 369 15.83 -10.07 17.98
N LEU A 370 14.83 -10.59 17.27
CA LEU A 370 14.90 -10.77 15.82
C LEU A 370 14.63 -9.43 15.14
N ARG A 371 15.56 -9.02 14.26
CA ARG A 371 15.52 -7.77 13.51
C ARG A 371 15.17 -8.02 12.06
#